data_AF-A0A7S1RM38-F1
#
_entry.id   AF-A0A7S1RM38-F1
#
_cell.length_a   1.000
_cell.length_b   1.000
_cell.length_c   1.000
_cell.angle_alpha   90.00
_cell.angle_beta   90.00
_cell.angle_gamma   90.00
#
_symmetry.space_group_name_H-M   'P 1'
#
loop_
_entity.id
_entity.type
_entity.pdbx_description
1 polymer ?
#
loop_
_entity_poly.entity_id
_entity_poly.type
_entity_poly.pdbx_seq_one_letter_code
_entity_poly.pdbx_strand_id
1 'polypeptide(L)'
;AKEVEEYWRSSCRPVAPPHSGRTASAPSQPPQEASGVSALVRSAAGLSMGQWLDAIDDEGHLQQYVETLAESYDTVKQVVQVYTIDGPSGATSLDPQFLEDIGVRKLGHRRMFEN
;
A
#
# COMPACT_ATOMS: atom_id res chain seq x y z
N ALA A 1 10.18 -16.23 -41.54
CA ALA A 1 9.78 -16.16 -40.11
C ALA A 1 10.40 -14.94 -39.44
N LYS A 2 9.98 -13.73 -39.85
CA LYS A 2 10.42 -12.44 -39.23
C LYS A 2 9.27 -11.43 -39.08
N GLU A 3 8.01 -11.88 -39.15
CA GLU A 3 6.86 -10.97 -39.27
C GLU A 3 5.99 -10.87 -38.00
N VAL A 4 6.28 -11.66 -36.94
CA VAL A 4 5.46 -11.64 -35.72
C VAL A 4 6.01 -10.70 -34.64
N GLU A 5 7.30 -10.34 -34.70
CA GLU A 5 7.93 -9.50 -33.67
C GLU A 5 7.68 -7.98 -33.87
N GLU A 6 7.31 -7.55 -35.08
CA GLU A 6 7.07 -6.12 -35.34
C GLU A 6 5.66 -5.65 -34.94
N TYR A 7 4.70 -6.58 -34.82
CA TYR A 7 3.33 -6.25 -34.44
C TYR A 7 3.21 -5.80 -32.97
N TRP A 8 4.06 -6.34 -32.08
CA TRP A 8 4.12 -5.92 -30.67
C TRP A 8 4.88 -4.61 -30.45
N ARG A 9 5.75 -4.18 -31.38
CA ARG A 9 6.51 -2.94 -31.26
C ARG A 9 5.78 -1.70 -31.79
N SER A 10 4.72 -1.84 -32.59
CA SER A 10 4.17 -0.74 -33.39
C SER A 10 2.72 -0.32 -33.11
N SER A 11 2.01 -0.88 -32.13
CA SER A 11 0.58 -0.51 -31.88
C SER A 11 0.19 -0.20 -30.44
N CYS A 12 1.12 -0.20 -29.48
CA CYS A 12 0.85 0.35 -28.16
C CYS A 12 1.16 1.87 -28.15
N ARG A 13 0.23 2.70 -28.64
CA ARG A 13 0.16 4.09 -28.19
C ARG A 13 -0.66 4.11 -26.90
N PRO A 14 -0.10 4.50 -25.74
CA PRO A 14 -0.91 4.73 -24.56
C PRO A 14 -1.83 5.92 -24.83
N VAL A 15 -3.15 5.70 -24.79
CA VAL A 15 -4.11 6.78 -24.67
C VAL A 15 -4.00 7.31 -23.25
N ALA A 16 -3.47 8.52 -23.10
CA ALA A 16 -3.38 9.19 -21.81
C ALA A 16 -4.81 9.53 -21.33
N PRO A 17 -5.23 9.12 -20.13
CA PRO A 17 -6.28 9.84 -19.41
C PRO A 17 -5.70 11.19 -18.93
N PRO A 18 -6.47 12.29 -18.96
CA PRO A 18 -6.01 13.59 -18.50
C PRO A 18 -6.16 13.70 -16.97
N HIS A 19 -5.34 12.95 -16.23
CA HIS A 19 -5.22 13.14 -14.79
C HIS A 19 -3.73 13.14 -14.44
N SER A 20 -3.29 14.34 -14.07
CA SER A 20 -1.91 14.69 -13.75
C SER A 20 -1.23 13.68 -12.84
N GLY A 21 -0.12 13.12 -13.34
CA GLY A 21 1.07 12.76 -12.57
C GLY A 21 0.87 11.95 -11.30
N ARG A 22 0.86 10.62 -11.43
CA ARG A 22 1.44 9.76 -10.39
C ARG A 22 2.17 8.61 -11.06
N THR A 23 3.46 8.81 -11.33
CA THR A 23 4.41 7.72 -11.53
C THR A 23 4.52 6.95 -10.22
N ALA A 24 3.60 6.01 -10.00
CA ALA A 24 3.76 5.00 -8.98
C ALA A 24 4.85 4.03 -9.45
N SER A 25 6.10 4.39 -9.18
CA SER A 25 7.18 3.41 -9.16
C SER A 25 6.92 2.51 -7.96
N ALA A 26 6.17 1.44 -8.17
CA ALA A 26 6.01 0.38 -7.18
C ALA A 26 7.42 -0.17 -6.86
N PRO A 27 7.90 -0.09 -5.61
CA PRO A 27 9.19 -0.67 -5.26
C PRO A 27 9.07 -2.20 -5.40
N SER A 28 9.95 -2.77 -6.21
CA SER A 28 10.17 -4.21 -6.29
C SER A 28 10.75 -4.70 -4.96
N GLN A 29 9.96 -5.36 -4.12
CA GLN A 29 10.44 -5.93 -2.85
C GLN A 29 10.83 -7.41 -2.99
N PRO A 30 11.99 -7.83 -2.43
CA PRO A 30 12.42 -9.23 -2.37
C PRO A 30 11.62 -10.02 -1.32
N PRO A 31 11.60 -11.37 -1.40
CA PRO A 31 10.91 -12.20 -0.41
C PRO A 31 11.72 -12.24 0.89
N GLN A 32 11.13 -11.84 2.01
CA GLN A 32 11.72 -11.91 3.35
C GLN A 32 10.73 -12.61 4.29
N GLU A 33 10.82 -13.93 4.38
CA GLU A 33 9.88 -14.83 5.09
C GLU A 33 10.19 -15.04 6.59
N ALA A 34 11.04 -14.22 7.23
CA ALA A 34 11.47 -14.45 8.62
C ALA A 34 11.17 -13.30 9.60
N SER A 35 10.20 -12.45 9.28
CA SER A 35 10.01 -11.14 9.90
C SER A 35 8.63 -10.99 10.56
N GLY A 36 8.51 -10.09 11.55
CA GLY A 36 7.25 -9.80 12.26
C GLY A 36 6.10 -9.40 11.32
N VAL A 37 6.46 -8.96 10.10
CA VAL A 37 5.55 -8.70 8.98
C VAL A 37 4.68 -9.91 8.67
N SER A 38 5.18 -11.14 8.76
CA SER A 38 4.40 -12.35 8.45
C SER A 38 3.25 -12.59 9.44
N ALA A 39 3.46 -12.25 10.72
CA ALA A 39 2.42 -12.33 11.74
C ALA A 39 1.35 -11.24 11.52
N LEU A 40 1.79 -10.02 11.23
CA LEU A 40 0.91 -8.90 10.87
C LEU A 40 0.08 -9.19 9.61
N VAL A 41 0.70 -9.73 8.57
CA VAL A 41 0.03 -10.14 7.33
C VAL A 41 -1.05 -11.19 7.63
N ARG A 42 -0.77 -12.16 8.51
CA ARG A 42 -1.77 -13.18 8.90
C ARG A 42 -2.96 -12.55 9.62
N SER A 43 -2.70 -11.64 10.56
CA SER A 43 -3.75 -10.92 11.28
C SER A 43 -4.57 -10.01 10.37
N ALA A 44 -3.93 -9.40 9.36
CA ALA A 44 -4.56 -8.50 8.41
C ALA A 44 -5.31 -9.21 7.26
N ALA A 45 -4.99 -10.47 6.97
CA ALA A 45 -5.52 -11.18 5.80
C ALA A 45 -7.05 -11.38 5.79
N GLY A 46 -7.72 -11.25 6.94
CA GLY A 46 -9.17 -11.38 7.07
C GLY A 46 -9.92 -10.06 7.30
N LEU A 47 -9.21 -8.92 7.37
CA LEU A 47 -9.82 -7.63 7.68
C LEU A 47 -10.15 -6.86 6.41
N SER A 48 -11.29 -6.16 6.42
CA SER A 48 -11.54 -5.08 5.46
C SER A 48 -10.68 -3.84 5.81
N MET A 49 -10.50 -2.93 4.86
CA MET A 49 -9.77 -1.67 5.11
C MET A 49 -10.36 -0.89 6.29
N GLY A 50 -11.70 -0.83 6.39
CA GLY A 50 -12.40 -0.18 7.50
C GLY A 50 -12.14 -0.87 8.84
N GLN A 51 -12.18 -2.21 8.89
CA GLN A 51 -11.88 -2.98 10.11
C GLN A 51 -10.41 -2.84 10.54
N TRP A 52 -9.50 -2.74 9.58
CA TRP A 52 -8.10 -2.51 9.88
C TRP A 52 -7.85 -1.12 10.45
N LEU A 53 -8.48 -0.09 9.89
CA LEU A 53 -8.36 1.27 10.42
C LEU A 53 -9.05 1.44 11.78
N ASP A 54 -10.18 0.76 12.00
CA ASP A 54 -10.87 0.70 13.30
C ASP A 54 -9.99 0.07 14.39
N ALA A 55 -9.20 -0.95 14.04
CA ALA A 55 -8.23 -1.55 14.95
C ALA A 55 -7.07 -0.61 15.35
N ILE A 56 -6.82 0.46 14.57
CA ILE A 56 -5.80 1.48 14.85
C ILE A 56 -6.43 2.67 15.61
N ASP A 57 -7.66 3.03 15.25
CA ASP A 57 -8.39 4.18 15.77
C ASP A 57 -9.88 3.87 15.88
N ASP A 58 -10.30 3.46 17.08
CA ASP A 58 -11.69 3.16 17.44
C ASP A 58 -12.60 4.40 17.38
N GLU A 59 -12.01 5.59 17.48
CA GLU A 59 -12.75 6.86 17.36
C GLU A 59 -13.18 7.18 15.91
N GLY A 60 -12.65 6.45 14.92
CA GLY A 60 -13.08 6.53 13.52
C GLY A 60 -12.56 7.73 12.72
N HIS A 61 -11.62 8.50 13.26
CA HIS A 61 -10.87 9.53 12.54
C HIS A 61 -10.20 8.98 11.27
N LEU A 62 -9.71 7.75 11.29
CA LEU A 62 -9.03 7.16 10.15
C LEU A 62 -9.97 6.62 9.07
N GLN A 63 -11.27 6.46 9.35
CA GLN A 63 -12.25 5.91 8.40
C GLN A 63 -12.35 6.71 7.09
N GLN A 64 -12.01 8.00 7.11
CA GLN A 64 -11.97 8.84 5.91
C GLN A 64 -10.94 8.39 4.86
N TYR A 65 -10.00 7.52 5.22
CA TYR A 65 -8.99 6.98 4.30
C TYR A 65 -9.38 5.63 3.68
N VAL A 66 -10.52 5.04 4.08
CA VAL A 66 -10.98 3.74 3.57
C VAL A 66 -11.18 3.76 2.06
N GLU A 67 -11.82 4.81 1.52
CA GLU A 67 -12.05 4.93 0.08
C GLU A 67 -10.72 5.01 -0.68
N THR A 68 -9.81 5.90 -0.27
CA THR A 68 -8.48 6.03 -0.87
C THR A 68 -7.68 4.72 -0.84
N LEU A 69 -7.78 3.98 0.28
CA LEU A 69 -7.14 2.68 0.43
C LEU A 69 -7.76 1.63 -0.48
N ALA A 70 -9.08 1.56 -0.56
CA ALA A 70 -9.79 0.59 -1.40
C ALA A 70 -9.64 0.88 -2.90
N GLU A 71 -9.42 2.13 -3.30
CA GLU A 71 -9.09 2.51 -4.68
C GLU A 71 -7.66 2.10 -5.07
N SER A 72 -6.74 2.10 -4.12
CA SER A 72 -5.32 1.86 -4.37
C SER A 72 -4.88 0.40 -4.11
N TYR A 73 -5.59 -0.31 -3.23
CA TYR A 73 -5.24 -1.65 -2.77
C TYR A 73 -6.49 -2.53 -2.63
N ASP A 74 -6.37 -3.78 -3.07
CA ASP A 74 -7.48 -4.74 -2.98
C ASP A 74 -7.67 -5.27 -1.55
N THR A 75 -6.57 -5.38 -0.78
CA THR A 75 -6.58 -6.01 0.56
C THR A 75 -5.60 -5.35 1.52
N VAL A 76 -5.91 -5.39 2.81
CA VAL A 76 -5.02 -4.91 3.88
C VAL A 76 -3.69 -5.65 3.86
N LYS A 77 -3.70 -6.95 3.52
CA LYS A 77 -2.49 -7.75 3.36
C LYS A 77 -1.49 -7.09 2.39
N GLN A 78 -1.97 -6.55 1.26
CA GLN A 78 -1.11 -5.89 0.29
C GLN A 78 -0.45 -4.64 0.89
N VAL A 79 -1.21 -3.84 1.64
CA VAL A 79 -0.70 -2.65 2.34
C VAL A 79 0.37 -3.05 3.34
N VAL A 80 0.07 -3.98 4.24
CA VAL A 80 1.00 -4.46 5.27
C VAL A 80 2.26 -5.06 4.64
N GLN A 81 2.12 -5.85 3.58
CA GLN A 81 3.26 -6.48 2.94
C GLN A 81 4.19 -5.47 2.25
N VAL A 82 3.63 -4.39 1.68
CA VAL A 82 4.42 -3.37 0.97
C VAL A 82 5.04 -2.36 1.93
N TYR A 83 4.25 -1.88 2.89
CA TYR A 83 4.61 -0.74 3.72
C TYR A 83 5.03 -1.10 5.14
N THR A 84 5.05 -2.38 5.55
CA THR A 84 5.60 -2.71 6.87
C THR A 84 7.09 -2.94 6.77
N ILE A 85 7.83 -2.24 7.62
CA ILE A 85 9.27 -2.35 7.77
C ILE A 85 9.60 -3.02 9.11
N ASP A 86 10.62 -3.87 9.11
CA ASP A 86 11.17 -4.43 10.32
C ASP A 86 12.00 -3.38 11.06
N GLY A 87 11.59 -3.09 12.28
CA GLY A 87 12.31 -2.28 13.23
C GLY A 87 13.36 -3.09 14.00
N PRO A 88 14.24 -2.38 14.74
CA PRO A 88 15.19 -3.03 15.63
C PRO A 88 14.47 -3.90 16.67
N SER A 89 15.09 -5.02 17.03
CA SER A 89 14.58 -5.97 18.03
C SER A 89 13.28 -6.73 17.65
N GLY A 90 12.96 -6.82 16.36
CA GLY A 90 11.78 -7.58 15.88
C GLY A 90 10.47 -6.83 16.05
N ALA A 91 10.52 -5.53 16.36
CA ALA A 91 9.37 -4.64 16.20
C ALA A 91 9.07 -4.43 14.71
N THR A 92 7.84 -4.08 14.40
CA THR A 92 7.41 -3.72 13.04
C THR A 92 6.83 -2.32 13.07
N SER A 93 7.10 -1.54 12.03
CA SER A 93 6.57 -0.18 11.89
C SER A 93 6.06 0.03 10.47
N LEU A 94 5.12 0.96 10.28
CA LEU A 94 4.72 1.38 8.94
C LEU A 94 5.76 2.34 8.36
N ASP A 95 6.10 2.14 7.10
CA ASP A 95 6.95 3.01 6.33
C ASP A 95 6.27 4.38 6.16
N PRO A 96 6.95 5.50 6.47
CA PRO A 96 6.38 6.83 6.33
C PRO A 96 5.84 7.15 4.92
N GLN A 97 6.36 6.52 3.87
CA GLN A 97 5.86 6.67 2.50
C GLN A 97 4.39 6.24 2.37
N PHE A 98 3.92 5.29 3.19
CA PHE A 98 2.51 4.92 3.26
C PHE A 98 1.63 6.15 3.47
N LEU A 99 1.98 6.96 4.47
CA LEU A 99 1.21 8.14 4.86
C LEU A 99 1.18 9.19 3.74
N GLU A 100 2.27 9.31 2.98
CA GLU A 100 2.35 10.20 1.82
C GLU A 100 1.49 9.70 0.65
N ASP A 101 1.46 8.39 0.42
CA ASP A 101 0.73 7.77 -0.68
C ASP A 101 -0.78 7.82 -0.48
N ILE A 102 -1.26 7.60 0.74
CA ILE A 102 -2.69 7.71 1.07
C ILE A 102 -3.11 9.15 1.43
N GLY A 103 -2.18 10.11 1.38
CA GLY A 103 -2.47 11.53 1.55
C GLY A 103 -2.73 11.97 2.99
N VAL A 104 -2.21 11.25 3.99
CA VAL A 104 -2.33 11.61 5.41
C VAL A 104 -1.43 12.81 5.72
N ARG A 105 -2.02 14.01 5.77
CA ARG A 105 -1.28 15.26 6.04
C ARG A 105 -1.33 15.68 7.51
N LYS A 106 -2.42 15.37 8.22
CA LYS A 106 -2.67 15.80 9.60
C LYS A 106 -1.74 15.05 10.56
N LEU A 107 -0.99 15.80 11.39
CA LEU A 107 -0.05 15.21 12.35
C LEU A 107 -0.74 14.27 13.34
N GLY A 108 -1.97 14.59 13.78
CA GLY A 108 -2.75 13.73 14.68
C GLY A 108 -2.99 12.35 14.09
N HIS A 109 -3.39 12.28 12.81
CA HIS A 109 -3.63 11.00 12.15
C HIS A 109 -2.34 10.21 11.92
N ARG A 110 -1.23 10.89 11.58
CA ARG A 110 0.07 10.20 11.42
C ARG A 110 0.49 9.49 12.70
N ARG A 111 0.37 10.17 13.84
CA ARG A 111 0.69 9.60 15.16
C ARG A 111 -0.15 8.39 15.52
N MET A 112 -1.39 8.29 15.02
CA MET A 112 -2.23 7.11 15.25
C MET A 112 -1.64 5.86 14.57
N PHE A 113 -0.98 6.02 13.41
CA PHE A 113 -0.28 4.92 12.74
C PHE A 113 1.09 4.58 13.35
N GLU A 114 1.61 5.41 14.26
CA GLU A 114 2.91 5.26 14.90
C GLU A 114 2.84 4.70 16.34
N ASN A 115 1.63 4.55 16.90
CA ASN A 115 1.37 4.02 18.25
C ASN A 115 1.31 2.49 18.28
#